data_AF-A0A977TEL6-F1
#
_entry.id   AF-A0A977TEL6-F1
#
_cell.length_a   1.000
_cell.length_b   1.000
_cell.length_c   1.000
_cell.angle_alpha   90.00
_cell.angle_beta   90.00
_cell.angle_gamma   90.00
#
_symmetry.space_group_name_H-M   'P 1'
#
loop_
_entity.id
_entity.type
_entity.pdbx_description
1 polymer ?
#
loop_
_entity_poly.entity_id
_entity_poly.type
_entity_poly.pdbx_seq_one_letter_code
_entity_poly.pdbx_strand_id
1 'polypeptide(L)'
;SSMAWGAASMLQNLCEDQVLTNMSKWETTGFKLRSLKRIMRKMCPRFCSDHGRCVRGTCKCRKGYIGEDCSIYNRRPPDLISVYSDRNCDLRNFFCKHVTVVGSGFYNSNDLRCSVVKMELVSGQRHIFLVKATYENYRAVTCKMPESHDFDAAENRYLLRVSNDGKLWSQPYPFVIFDGLCLACFSRDMQCRIKVERHMSY
;
A
#
# COMPACT_ATOMS: atom_id res chain seq x y z
N SER A 1 8.21 0.35 -10.12
CA SER A 1 9.22 1.44 -10.13
C SER A 1 9.81 1.65 -8.72
N SER A 2 10.54 0.67 -8.21
CA SER A 2 11.20 0.70 -6.88
C SER A 2 12.67 1.12 -6.98
N MET A 3 13.33 0.80 -8.10
CA MET A 3 14.76 1.05 -8.29
C MET A 3 15.12 2.55 -8.35
N ALA A 4 14.24 3.40 -8.87
CA ALA A 4 14.50 4.84 -8.99
C ALA A 4 14.55 5.57 -7.64
N TRP A 5 13.75 5.12 -6.65
CA TRP A 5 13.76 5.71 -5.31
C TRP A 5 14.96 5.24 -4.48
N GLY A 6 15.40 3.98 -4.66
CA GLY A 6 16.65 3.48 -4.05
C GLY A 6 17.89 4.21 -4.58
N ALA A 7 17.93 4.53 -5.87
CA ALA A 7 19.01 5.36 -6.44
C ALA A 7 18.95 6.81 -5.92
N ALA A 8 17.76 7.38 -5.75
CA ALA A 8 17.59 8.72 -5.20
C ALA A 8 18.03 8.80 -3.73
N SER A 9 17.70 7.81 -2.90
CA SER A 9 18.15 7.77 -1.49
C SER A 9 19.67 7.59 -1.39
N MET A 10 20.27 6.78 -2.26
CA MET A 10 21.72 6.58 -2.31
C MET A 10 22.46 7.87 -2.74
N LEU A 11 21.94 8.61 -3.72
CA LEU A 11 22.47 9.92 -4.11
C LEU A 11 22.29 10.98 -3.02
N GLN A 12 21.20 10.89 -2.24
CA GLN A 12 20.97 11.77 -1.09
C GLN A 12 21.99 11.52 0.02
N ASN A 13 22.30 10.25 0.33
CA ASN A 13 23.34 9.88 1.30
C ASN A 13 24.75 10.34 0.89
N LEU A 14 25.10 10.22 -0.40
CA LEU A 14 26.38 10.74 -0.91
C LEU A 14 26.46 12.27 -0.81
N CYS A 15 25.35 12.96 -1.01
CA CYS A 15 25.29 14.41 -0.83
C CYS A 15 25.41 14.82 0.66
N GLU A 16 24.85 14.03 1.57
CA GLU A 16 24.97 14.22 3.02
C GLU A 16 26.41 14.06 3.51
N ASP A 17 27.10 13.02 3.05
CA ASP A 17 28.52 12.79 3.38
C ASP A 17 29.39 13.96 2.90
N GLN A 18 29.19 14.44 1.68
CA GLN A 18 29.93 15.58 1.13
C GLN A 18 29.69 16.90 1.88
N VAL A 19 28.50 17.09 2.45
CA VAL A 19 28.14 18.28 3.23
C VAL A 19 28.73 18.24 4.64
N LEU A 20 28.80 17.05 5.25
CA LEU A 20 29.31 16.85 6.61
C LEU A 20 30.84 16.76 6.66
N THR A 21 31.48 16.19 5.63
CA THR A 21 32.93 15.98 5.58
C THR A 21 33.68 17.20 5.04
N ASN A 22 33.06 18.03 4.20
CA ASN A 22 33.72 19.16 3.55
C ASN A 22 33.40 20.51 4.22
N MET A 23 34.11 20.81 5.29
CA MET A 23 33.98 22.05 6.09
C MET A 23 34.45 23.32 5.37
N SER A 24 35.07 23.21 4.18
CA SER A 24 35.59 24.35 3.42
C SER A 24 34.52 25.34 2.92
N LYS A 25 33.24 24.92 2.90
CA LYS A 25 32.09 25.75 2.48
C LYS A 25 31.29 26.33 3.66
N TRP A 26 31.77 26.14 4.89
CA TRP A 26 31.08 26.60 6.08
C TRP A 26 31.59 28.00 6.45
N GLU A 27 30.73 29.02 6.40
CA GLU A 27 31.09 30.36 6.88
C GLU A 27 31.09 30.38 8.42
N THR A 28 32.28 30.45 9.01
CA THR A 28 32.50 30.59 10.45
C THR A 28 32.41 32.06 10.88
N THR A 29 31.20 32.55 11.10
CA THR A 29 31.00 33.80 11.87
C THR A 29 30.33 33.49 13.20
N GLY A 30 31.11 33.56 14.27
CA GLY A 30 30.66 33.57 15.67
C GLY A 30 29.59 32.52 16.03
N PHE A 31 29.95 31.24 16.10
CA PHE A 31 29.16 30.14 16.68
C PHE A 31 27.69 29.97 16.22
N LYS A 32 27.21 30.66 15.16
CA LYS A 32 25.85 30.52 14.62
C LYS A 32 25.89 30.25 13.11
N LEU A 33 25.80 28.96 12.76
CA LEU A 33 25.71 28.49 11.37
C LEU A 33 24.39 28.94 10.70
N ARG A 34 24.39 30.12 10.07
CA ARG A 34 23.30 30.60 9.20
C ARG A 34 23.07 29.69 7.99
N SER A 35 24.12 28.98 7.53
CA SER A 35 24.12 28.11 6.35
C SER A 35 23.55 26.70 6.60
N LEU A 36 23.61 26.20 7.85
CA LEU A 36 23.09 24.87 8.22
C LEU A 36 21.57 24.79 8.04
N LYS A 37 20.80 25.83 8.32
CA LYS A 37 19.32 25.77 8.19
C LYS A 37 18.87 25.40 6.77
N ARG A 38 19.55 25.92 5.74
CA ARG A 38 19.20 25.65 4.32
C ARG A 38 19.61 24.23 3.90
N ILE A 39 20.75 23.77 4.39
CA ILE A 39 21.28 22.42 4.16
C ILE A 39 20.43 21.39 4.90
N MET A 40 20.16 21.61 6.18
CA MET A 40 19.32 20.74 7.00
C MET A 40 17.90 20.65 6.44
N ARG A 41 17.34 21.74 5.89
CA ARG A 41 16.05 21.70 5.19
C ARG A 41 16.08 20.77 3.97
N LYS A 42 17.23 20.64 3.27
CA LYS A 42 17.41 19.71 2.14
C LYS A 42 17.62 18.25 2.58
N MET A 43 17.99 18.00 3.84
CA MET A 43 18.10 16.64 4.40
C MET A 43 16.72 16.04 4.74
N CYS A 44 15.69 16.88 4.92
CA CYS A 44 14.35 16.37 5.20
C CYS A 44 13.68 15.77 3.95
N PRO A 45 13.00 14.62 4.09
CA PRO A 45 12.32 13.97 2.98
C PRO A 45 11.26 14.91 2.39
N ARG A 46 11.36 15.12 1.07
CA ARG A 46 10.49 16.01 0.27
C ARG A 46 10.22 17.38 0.91
N PHE A 47 11.19 17.94 1.62
CA PHE A 47 11.03 19.24 2.32
C PHE A 47 9.84 19.28 3.29
N CYS A 48 9.49 18.13 3.89
CA CYS A 48 8.31 17.97 4.72
C CYS A 48 7.00 18.33 4.02
N SER A 49 6.96 18.18 2.69
CA SER A 49 5.81 18.45 1.81
C SER A 49 5.16 19.82 2.06
N ASP A 50 5.95 20.80 2.53
CA ASP A 50 5.51 22.12 3.02
C ASP A 50 4.44 22.08 4.15
N HIS A 51 4.20 20.90 4.71
CA HIS A 51 3.26 20.61 5.79
C HIS A 51 3.96 20.35 7.12
N GLY A 52 5.22 20.74 7.24
CA GLY A 52 6.00 20.58 8.47
C GLY A 52 7.15 21.56 8.61
N ARG A 53 7.93 21.38 9.67
CA ARG A 53 9.22 22.04 9.88
C ARG A 53 10.30 20.99 9.90
N CYS A 54 11.38 21.21 9.16
CA CYS A 54 12.54 20.36 9.20
C CYS A 54 13.38 20.66 10.45
N VAL A 55 13.62 19.65 11.29
CA VAL A 55 14.42 19.74 12.50
C VAL A 55 15.40 18.58 12.51
N ARG A 56 16.69 18.86 12.32
CA ARG A 56 17.76 17.82 12.34
C ARG A 56 17.52 16.65 11.37
N GLY A 57 17.11 16.95 10.14
CA GLY A 57 16.86 15.93 9.09
C GLY A 57 15.52 15.20 9.21
N THR A 58 14.76 15.44 10.29
CA THR A 58 13.42 14.86 10.48
C THR A 58 12.32 15.90 10.35
N CYS A 59 11.19 15.52 9.77
CA CYS A 59 10.04 16.38 9.68
C CYS A 59 9.20 16.39 10.96
N LYS A 60 8.95 17.60 11.47
CA LYS A 60 7.92 17.86 12.50
C LYS A 60 6.67 18.39 11.82
N CYS A 61 5.68 17.51 11.64
CA CYS A 61 4.48 17.83 10.88
C CYS A 61 3.56 18.80 11.61
N ARG A 62 2.84 19.60 10.82
CA ARG A 62 1.74 20.45 11.31
C ARG A 62 0.56 19.54 11.70
N LYS A 63 -0.33 20.07 12.54
CA LYS A 63 -1.54 19.36 12.98
C LYS A 63 -2.32 18.83 11.77
N GLY A 64 -2.65 17.53 11.81
CA GLY A 64 -3.38 16.83 10.76
C GLY A 64 -2.51 16.18 9.68
N TYR A 65 -1.22 16.51 9.62
CA TYR A 65 -0.28 15.90 8.69
C TYR A 65 0.65 14.92 9.41
N ILE A 66 0.95 13.80 8.75
CA ILE A 66 1.77 12.71 9.28
C ILE A 66 2.58 12.06 8.13
N GLY A 67 3.34 11.03 8.45
CA GLY A 67 4.31 10.42 7.56
C GLY A 67 5.69 11.06 7.70
N GLU A 68 6.70 10.40 7.16
CA GLU A 68 8.10 10.85 7.27
C GLU A 68 8.34 12.23 6.64
N ASP A 69 7.57 12.55 5.60
CA ASP A 69 7.62 13.79 4.82
C ASP A 69 6.38 14.68 5.01
N CYS A 70 5.51 14.39 5.99
CA CYS A 70 4.25 15.11 6.22
C CYS A 70 3.28 15.17 5.02
N SER A 71 3.39 14.25 4.06
CA SER A 71 2.49 14.22 2.89
C SER A 71 1.10 13.66 3.18
N ILE A 72 0.93 12.93 4.28
CA ILE A 72 -0.31 12.21 4.59
C ILE A 72 -1.20 13.09 5.47
N TYR A 73 -2.43 13.34 5.04
CA TYR A 73 -3.44 14.03 5.85
C TYR A 73 -4.32 13.03 6.59
N ASN A 74 -4.22 12.98 7.92
CA ASN A 74 -4.80 11.92 8.75
C ASN A 74 -6.34 11.93 8.83
N ARG A 75 -7.00 12.95 8.26
CA ARG A 75 -8.47 13.03 8.12
C ARG A 75 -8.95 12.65 6.72
N ARG A 76 -8.08 12.09 5.88
CA ARG A 76 -8.47 11.48 4.60
C ARG A 76 -8.26 9.96 4.68
N PRO A 77 -9.18 9.19 4.08
CA PRO A 77 -8.95 7.76 3.91
C PRO A 77 -7.76 7.53 2.96
N PRO A 78 -7.10 6.37 3.05
CA PRO A 78 -6.07 6.00 2.08
C PRO A 78 -6.69 5.71 0.71
N ASP A 79 -5.88 5.85 -0.33
CA ASP A 79 -6.26 5.55 -1.71
C ASP A 79 -5.64 4.22 -2.14
N LEU A 80 -6.44 3.34 -2.75
CA LEU A 80 -6.03 2.02 -3.22
C LEU A 80 -5.77 2.09 -4.72
N ILE A 81 -4.59 1.63 -5.15
CA ILE A 81 -4.17 1.65 -6.55
C ILE A 81 -4.18 0.23 -7.12
N SER A 82 -3.67 -0.74 -6.37
CA SER A 82 -3.69 -2.14 -6.79
C SER A 82 -3.74 -3.08 -5.59
N VAL A 83 -4.27 -4.27 -5.82
CA VAL A 83 -4.29 -5.37 -4.85
C VAL A 83 -3.73 -6.59 -5.55
N TYR A 84 -2.68 -7.18 -5.00
CA TYR A 84 -2.09 -8.40 -5.50
C TYR A 84 -1.72 -9.33 -4.35
N SER A 85 -1.49 -10.58 -4.69
CA SER A 85 -0.95 -11.61 -3.82
C SER A 85 0.45 -11.99 -4.30
N ASP A 86 1.29 -12.51 -3.39
CA ASP A 86 2.67 -12.89 -3.73
C ASP A 86 2.76 -14.04 -4.78
N ARG A 87 1.64 -14.73 -5.06
CA ARG A 87 1.45 -15.77 -6.09
C ARG A 87 0.04 -15.71 -6.67
N ASN A 88 -0.23 -16.34 -7.81
CA ASN A 88 -1.58 -16.47 -8.36
C ASN A 88 -2.52 -17.11 -7.31
N CYS A 89 -3.60 -16.42 -6.92
CA CYS A 89 -4.58 -16.92 -5.97
C CYS A 89 -5.47 -18.00 -6.60
N ASP A 90 -4.88 -19.16 -6.85
CA ASP A 90 -5.54 -20.41 -7.27
C ASP A 90 -5.82 -21.25 -6.03
N LEU A 91 -7.10 -21.45 -5.72
CA LEU A 91 -7.58 -22.15 -4.51
C LEU A 91 -6.98 -23.54 -4.31
N ARG A 92 -6.49 -24.21 -5.36
CA ARG A 92 -5.98 -25.58 -5.28
C ARG A 92 -4.48 -25.68 -5.05
N ASN A 93 -3.72 -24.63 -5.38
CA ASN A 93 -2.25 -24.64 -5.30
C ASN A 93 -1.72 -23.65 -4.26
N PHE A 94 -2.44 -22.53 -4.06
CA PHE A 94 -2.08 -21.53 -3.07
C PHE A 94 -3.32 -20.78 -2.58
N PHE A 95 -3.86 -21.23 -1.43
CA PHE A 95 -4.85 -20.45 -0.70
C PHE A 95 -4.35 -19.03 -0.51
N CYS A 96 -5.12 -18.07 -1.02
CA CYS A 96 -4.82 -16.65 -0.99
C CYS A 96 -4.90 -16.13 0.46
N LYS A 97 -3.96 -16.51 1.35
CA LYS A 97 -4.06 -16.23 2.78
C LYS A 97 -3.92 -14.73 3.09
N HIS A 98 -3.12 -14.04 2.29
CA HIS A 98 -2.85 -12.62 2.44
C HIS A 98 -2.84 -11.95 1.07
N VAL A 99 -3.22 -10.68 1.06
CA VAL A 99 -3.08 -9.80 -0.09
C VAL A 99 -2.35 -8.53 0.32
N THR A 100 -1.52 -8.04 -0.59
CA THR A 100 -0.80 -6.78 -0.50
C THR A 100 -1.60 -5.72 -1.23
N VAL A 101 -2.03 -4.71 -0.49
CA VAL A 101 -2.76 -3.56 -1.00
C VAL A 101 -1.77 -2.42 -1.19
N VAL A 102 -1.56 -2.00 -2.43
CA VAL A 102 -0.68 -0.89 -2.80
C VAL A 102 -1.48 0.36 -3.10
N GLY A 103 -0.97 1.49 -2.65
CA GLY A 103 -1.72 2.74 -2.63
C GLY A 103 -0.93 3.90 -2.04
N SER A 104 -1.66 4.89 -1.52
CA SER A 104 -1.10 6.06 -0.85
C SER A 104 -1.89 6.46 0.38
N GLY A 105 -1.22 7.14 1.32
CA GLY A 105 -1.87 7.64 2.53
C GLY A 105 -1.94 6.60 3.66
N PHE A 106 -1.23 5.49 3.55
CA PHE A 106 -1.09 4.53 4.65
C PHE A 106 -0.12 5.02 5.70
N TYR A 107 -0.43 4.80 6.97
CA TYR A 107 0.48 5.11 8.07
C TYR A 107 0.36 4.06 9.18
N ASN A 108 1.46 3.89 9.91
CA ASN A 108 1.49 2.94 11.02
C ASN A 108 0.53 3.40 12.13
N SER A 109 -0.53 2.63 12.33
CA SER A 109 -1.61 2.90 13.28
C SER A 109 -2.07 1.60 13.90
N ASN A 110 -2.39 1.62 15.20
CA ASN A 110 -2.96 0.45 15.88
C ASN A 110 -4.39 0.14 15.41
N ASP A 111 -5.06 1.12 14.79
CA ASP A 111 -6.40 0.99 14.24
C ASP A 111 -6.41 0.68 12.74
N LEU A 112 -5.24 0.40 12.15
CA LEU A 112 -5.12 0.02 10.74
C LEU A 112 -5.82 -1.31 10.47
N ARG A 113 -6.85 -1.28 9.62
CA ARG A 113 -7.74 -2.41 9.35
C ARG A 113 -8.11 -2.52 7.88
N CYS A 114 -8.36 -3.74 7.44
CA CYS A 114 -8.97 -4.03 6.16
C CYS A 114 -10.41 -4.52 6.35
N SER A 115 -11.31 -4.07 5.50
CA SER A 115 -12.65 -4.62 5.33
C SER A 115 -12.65 -5.39 4.02
N VAL A 116 -12.84 -6.70 4.13
CA VAL A 116 -12.90 -7.63 3.00
C VAL A 116 -14.35 -8.11 2.90
N VAL A 117 -15.06 -7.72 1.85
CA VAL A 117 -16.47 -8.06 1.67
C VAL A 117 -16.59 -9.11 0.58
N LYS A 118 -17.02 -10.33 0.93
CA LYS A 118 -17.38 -11.37 -0.05
C LYS A 118 -18.76 -11.04 -0.63
N MET A 119 -18.86 -11.07 -1.96
CA MET A 119 -20.11 -10.85 -2.69
C MET A 119 -20.67 -12.20 -3.15
N GLU A 120 -21.87 -12.56 -2.72
CA GLU A 120 -22.59 -13.72 -3.26
C GLU A 120 -23.50 -13.29 -4.42
N LEU A 121 -23.27 -13.86 -5.60
CA LEU A 121 -23.96 -13.47 -6.84
C LEU A 121 -25.43 -13.92 -6.87
N VAL A 122 -25.75 -15.04 -6.23
CA VAL A 122 -27.08 -15.66 -6.27
C VAL A 122 -28.00 -15.08 -5.20
N SER A 123 -27.53 -15.01 -3.95
CA SER A 123 -28.32 -14.51 -2.81
C SER A 123 -28.29 -12.98 -2.70
N GLY A 124 -27.32 -12.32 -3.34
CA GLY A 124 -27.02 -10.90 -3.12
C GLY A 124 -26.44 -10.59 -1.73
N GLN A 125 -26.22 -11.63 -0.91
CA GLN A 125 -25.73 -11.47 0.45
C GLN A 125 -24.27 -11.00 0.46
N ARG A 126 -23.95 -10.19 1.48
CA ARG A 126 -22.61 -9.63 1.68
C ARG A 126 -22.06 -10.10 3.02
N HIS A 127 -20.96 -10.83 2.99
CA HIS A 127 -20.25 -11.25 4.18
C HIS A 127 -19.06 -10.32 4.40
N ILE A 128 -19.09 -9.58 5.52
CA ILE A 128 -18.10 -8.55 5.83
C ILE A 128 -17.09 -9.13 6.82
N PHE A 129 -15.82 -9.17 6.43
CA PHE A 129 -14.71 -9.59 7.27
C PHE A 129 -13.84 -8.39 7.62
N LEU A 130 -13.84 -8.01 8.89
CA LEU A 130 -13.00 -6.93 9.39
C LEU A 130 -11.73 -7.53 10.02
N VAL A 131 -10.58 -7.27 9.41
CA VAL A 131 -9.29 -7.82 9.84
C VAL A 131 -8.30 -6.72 10.18
N LYS A 132 -7.38 -6.98 11.11
CA LYS A 132 -6.22 -6.10 11.32
C LYS A 132 -5.32 -6.15 10.08
N ALA A 133 -4.83 -4.99 9.65
CA ALA A 133 -3.83 -4.93 8.58
C ALA A 133 -2.43 -4.82 9.17
N THR A 134 -1.45 -5.32 8.42
CA THR A 134 -0.03 -5.14 8.71
C THR A 134 0.48 -3.96 7.90
N TYR A 135 1.04 -2.96 8.56
CA TYR A 135 1.68 -1.84 7.90
C TYR A 135 3.04 -2.28 7.35
N GLU A 136 3.21 -2.27 6.02
CA GLU A 136 4.51 -2.55 5.40
C GLU A 136 5.31 -1.26 5.26
N ASN A 137 4.70 -0.25 4.64
CA ASN A 137 5.26 1.08 4.44
C ASN A 137 4.16 2.05 3.98
N TYR A 138 4.52 3.31 3.73
CA TYR A 138 3.58 4.36 3.33
C TYR A 138 2.85 4.10 1.99
N ARG A 139 3.27 3.08 1.23
CA ARG A 139 2.66 2.66 -0.04
C ARG A 139 1.96 1.31 0.02
N ALA A 140 2.14 0.52 1.07
CA ALA A 140 1.64 -0.86 1.09
C ALA A 140 1.17 -1.29 2.48
N VAL A 141 0.07 -2.04 2.50
CA VAL A 141 -0.44 -2.74 3.68
C VAL A 141 -0.82 -4.17 3.30
N THR A 142 -0.65 -5.09 4.23
CA THR A 142 -0.99 -6.50 4.03
C THR A 142 -2.25 -6.85 4.80
N CYS A 143 -3.23 -7.47 4.14
CA CYS A 143 -4.51 -7.88 4.72
C CYS A 143 -4.63 -9.41 4.71
N LYS A 144 -5.11 -10.02 5.80
CA LYS A 144 -5.51 -11.45 5.80
C LYS A 144 -6.83 -11.62 5.06
N MET A 145 -6.92 -12.61 4.18
CA MET A 145 -8.18 -12.97 3.52
C MET A 145 -8.97 -14.00 4.36
N PRO A 146 -10.32 -13.99 4.29
CA PRO A 146 -11.15 -14.98 4.95
C PRO A 146 -11.01 -16.34 4.28
N GLU A 147 -10.99 -17.41 5.09
CA GLU A 147 -10.89 -18.81 4.62
C GLU A 147 -12.20 -19.32 3.98
N SER A 148 -13.29 -18.55 4.06
CA SER A 148 -14.62 -18.88 3.54
C SER A 148 -14.73 -18.74 2.01
N HIS A 149 -13.82 -19.37 1.28
CA HIS A 149 -13.94 -19.51 -0.17
C HIS A 149 -15.02 -20.54 -0.47
N ASP A 150 -15.88 -20.21 -1.43
CA ASP A 150 -16.77 -21.22 -2.00
C ASP A 150 -15.92 -22.05 -2.97
N PHE A 151 -15.71 -23.32 -2.65
CA PHE A 151 -14.93 -24.27 -3.45
C PHE A 151 -15.70 -24.73 -4.70
N ASP A 152 -17.02 -24.54 -4.71
CA ASP A 152 -17.88 -24.88 -5.84
C ASP A 152 -18.04 -23.68 -6.81
N ALA A 153 -17.50 -22.51 -6.45
CA ALA A 153 -17.52 -21.31 -7.26
C ALA A 153 -16.24 -21.12 -8.08
N ALA A 154 -16.38 -20.98 -9.40
CA ALA A 154 -15.28 -20.66 -10.31
C ALA A 154 -14.56 -19.34 -9.98
N GLU A 155 -15.29 -18.37 -9.41
CA GLU A 155 -14.78 -17.06 -9.00
C GLU A 155 -15.39 -16.63 -7.66
N ASN A 156 -14.53 -16.33 -6.70
CA ASN A 156 -14.89 -15.69 -5.44
C ASN A 156 -14.57 -14.19 -5.54
N ARG A 157 -15.61 -13.35 -5.54
CA ARG A 157 -15.50 -11.89 -5.73
C ARG A 157 -15.50 -11.16 -4.39
N TYR A 158 -14.53 -10.25 -4.24
CA TYR A 158 -14.33 -9.47 -3.03
C TYR A 158 -14.27 -7.96 -3.33
N LEU A 159 -14.73 -7.16 -2.37
CA LEU A 159 -14.47 -5.73 -2.31
C LEU A 159 -13.59 -5.44 -1.10
N LEU A 160 -12.40 -4.89 -1.33
CA LEU A 160 -11.46 -4.52 -0.28
C LEU A 160 -11.53 -3.03 0.01
N ARG A 161 -11.43 -2.69 1.30
CA ARG A 161 -11.24 -1.32 1.78
C ARG A 161 -10.20 -1.31 2.87
N VAL A 162 -9.45 -0.22 2.99
CA VAL A 162 -8.50 -0.01 4.07
C VAL A 162 -8.88 1.24 4.85
N SER A 163 -8.72 1.19 6.17
CA SER A 163 -8.86 2.32 7.06
C SER A 163 -7.67 2.38 7.99
N ASN A 164 -7.06 3.56 8.12
CA ASN A 164 -5.96 3.77 9.06
C ASN A 164 -6.44 4.03 10.50
N ASP A 165 -7.69 4.45 10.69
CA ASP A 165 -8.27 4.88 11.98
C ASP A 165 -9.51 4.08 12.41
N GLY A 166 -9.85 3.03 11.64
CA GLY A 166 -11.05 2.22 11.82
C GLY A 166 -12.37 2.92 11.50
N LYS A 167 -12.36 4.18 11.05
CA LYS A 167 -13.57 5.00 10.84
C LYS A 167 -13.69 5.50 9.41
N LEU A 168 -12.62 6.08 8.87
CA LEU A 168 -12.53 6.57 7.50
C LEU A 168 -11.97 5.48 6.61
N TRP A 169 -12.79 5.06 5.65
CA TRP A 169 -12.50 3.93 4.77
C TRP A 169 -12.22 4.40 3.35
N SER A 170 -11.25 3.76 2.69
CA SER A 170 -11.00 3.96 1.27
C SER A 170 -12.22 3.66 0.41
N GLN A 171 -12.14 4.06 -0.86
CA GLN A 171 -13.04 3.52 -1.87
C GLN A 171 -12.86 2.00 -2.00
N PRO A 172 -13.94 1.26 -2.30
CA PRO A 172 -13.88 -0.18 -2.49
C PRO A 172 -13.06 -0.54 -3.73
N TYR A 173 -12.12 -1.47 -3.56
CA TYR A 173 -11.30 -2.01 -4.64
C TYR A 173 -11.73 -3.45 -4.93
N PRO A 174 -12.13 -3.79 -6.17
CA PRO A 174 -12.54 -5.15 -6.52
C PRO A 174 -11.34 -6.09 -6.63
N PHE A 175 -11.50 -7.31 -6.11
CA PHE A 175 -10.51 -8.37 -6.20
C PHE A 175 -11.21 -9.72 -6.41
N VAL A 176 -10.58 -10.61 -7.16
CA VAL A 176 -11.14 -11.92 -7.49
C VAL A 176 -10.12 -13.00 -7.15
N ILE A 177 -10.59 -14.00 -6.42
CA ILE A 177 -9.89 -15.28 -6.24
C ILE A 177 -10.58 -16.28 -7.15
N PHE A 178 -9.82 -17.05 -7.92
CA PHE A 178 -10.38 -17.96 -8.90
C PHE A 178 -9.95 -19.41 -8.68
N ASP A 179 -10.73 -20.35 -9.17
CA ASP A 179 -10.35 -21.76 -9.25
C ASP A 179 -9.85 -22.11 -10.67
N GLY A 180 -8.58 -22.52 -10.78
CA GLY A 180 -7.96 -22.89 -12.05
C GLY A 180 -8.54 -24.16 -12.70
N LEU A 181 -9.22 -25.03 -11.95
CA LEU A 181 -9.96 -26.15 -12.54
C LEU A 181 -11.20 -25.67 -13.27
N CYS A 182 -11.93 -24.70 -12.72
CA CYS A 182 -13.19 -24.24 -13.28
C CYS A 182 -13.00 -23.32 -14.48
N LEU A 183 -11.80 -22.77 -14.71
CA LEU A 183 -11.54 -21.77 -15.76
C LEU A 183 -10.62 -22.30 -16.88
N ALA A 184 -11.00 -22.03 -18.13
CA ALA A 184 -10.14 -22.11 -19.31
C ALA A 184 -9.69 -20.71 -19.70
N CYS A 185 -8.37 -20.46 -19.62
CA CYS A 185 -7.77 -19.17 -19.95
C CYS A 185 -7.14 -19.19 -21.34
N PHE A 186 -7.47 -18.22 -22.17
CA PHE A 186 -7.00 -18.08 -23.53
C PHE A 186 -5.98 -16.94 -23.62
N SER A 187 -4.75 -17.27 -24.02
CA SER A 187 -3.64 -16.31 -24.12
C SER A 187 -3.84 -15.24 -25.19
N ARG A 188 -4.62 -15.54 -26.25
CA ARG A 188 -4.86 -14.64 -27.37
C ARG A 188 -5.61 -13.37 -26.96
N ASP A 189 -6.56 -13.50 -26.03
CA ASP A 189 -7.46 -12.41 -25.61
C ASP A 189 -7.30 -12.05 -24.12
N MET A 190 -6.35 -12.70 -23.41
CA MET A 190 -6.15 -12.57 -21.95
C MET A 190 -7.45 -12.75 -21.14
N GLN A 191 -8.34 -13.66 -21.59
CA GLN A 191 -9.61 -13.94 -20.95
C GLN A 191 -9.65 -15.36 -20.40
N CYS A 192 -10.15 -15.50 -19.17
CA CYS A 192 -10.54 -16.77 -18.58
C CYS A 192 -12.07 -16.94 -18.66
N ARG A 193 -12.53 -18.13 -19.03
CA ARG A 193 -13.95 -18.49 -19.12
C ARG A 193 -14.22 -19.75 -18.34
N ILE A 194 -15.41 -19.90 -17.80
CA ILE A 194 -15.81 -21.12 -17.09
C ILE A 194 -15.78 -22.30 -18.07
N LYS A 195 -15.13 -23.40 -17.69
CA LYS A 195 -15.17 -24.68 -18.40
C LYS A 195 -16.60 -25.18 -18.30
N VAL A 196 -17.31 -25.23 -19.43
CA VAL A 196 -18.61 -25.87 -19.50
C VAL A 196 -18.35 -27.38 -19.51
N GLU A 197 -18.71 -28.09 -18.45
CA GLU A 197 -18.80 -29.55 -18.53
C GLU A 197 -19.88 -29.88 -19.56
N ARG A 198 -19.48 -30.47 -20.68
CA ARG A 198 -20.43 -31.20 -21.52
C ARG A 198 -20.84 -32.41 -20.71
N HIS A 199 -21.97 -32.36 -20.02
CA HIS A 199 -22.68 -33.58 -19.69
C HIS A 199 -22.87 -34.34 -21.01
N MET A 200 -22.20 -35.49 -21.12
CA MET A 200 -22.45 -36.46 -22.17
C MET A 200 -23.93 -36.85 -22.07
N SER A 201 -24.74 -36.31 -22.96
CA SER A 201 -26.02 -36.92 -23.34
C SER A 201 -25.70 -38.30 -23.90
N TYR A 202 -25.87 -39.32 -23.06
CA TYR A 202 -26.06 -40.70 -23.47
C TYR A 202 -27.43 -40.87 -24.10
#